data_AF-A0A1Y3B138-F1
#
_entry.id   AF-A0A1Y3B138-F1
#
_cell.length_a   1.000
_cell.length_b   1.000
_cell.length_c   1.000
_cell.angle_alpha   90.00
_cell.angle_beta   90.00
_cell.angle_gamma   90.00
#
_symmetry.space_group_name_H-M   'P 1'
#
loop_
_entity.id
_entity.type
_entity.pdbx_description
1 polymer ?
#
loop_
_entity_poly.entity_id
_entity_poly.type
_entity_poly.pdbx_seq_one_letter_code
_entity_poly.pdbx_strand_id
1 'polypeptide(L)' 'MHRYQPRFHVICCEQTNDHESSYNHHGQNFRTFISNETQFIAVTAYQNHRITQLKIASNPFAKGFRDHHQQQQQQQIDD' A
#
# COMPACT_ATOMS: atom_id res chain seq x y z
N MET A 1 3.78 -10.00 14.83
CA MET A 1 3.68 -8.60 14.35
C MET A 1 4.95 -8.29 13.56
N HIS A 2 4.94 -8.54 12.25
CA HIS A 2 6.12 -8.38 11.40
C HIS A 2 6.03 -7.12 10.57
N ARG A 3 7.16 -6.44 10.39
CA ARG A 3 7.29 -5.28 9.51
C ARG A 3 7.63 -5.73 8.10
N TYR A 4 6.99 -5.13 7.11
CA TYR A 4 7.16 -5.42 5.69
C TYR A 4 7.50 -4.14 4.91
N GLN A 5 8.25 -4.31 3.83
CA GLN A 5 8.64 -3.27 2.88
C GLN A 5 8.16 -3.68 1.49
N PRO A 6 7.17 -2.97 0.91
CA PRO A 6 6.80 -3.15 -0.49
C PRO A 6 7.97 -2.89 -1.43
N ARG A 7 8.04 -3.67 -2.51
CA ARG A 7 9.04 -3.56 -3.58
C ARG A 7 8.32 -3.66 -4.92
N PHE A 8 8.60 -2.73 -5.82
CA PHE A 8 8.05 -2.73 -7.18
C PHE A 8 9.13 -3.12 -8.18
N HIS A 9 8.84 -4.06 -9.07
CA HIS A 9 9.80 -4.57 -10.04
C HIS A 9 9.28 -4.31 -11.46
N VAL A 10 10.08 -3.65 -12.29
CA VAL A 10 9.82 -3.47 -13.73
C VAL A 10 10.74 -4.43 -14.48
N ILE A 11 10.16 -5.34 -15.25
CA ILE A 11 10.90 -6.34 -16.04
C ILE A 11 10.80 -5.93 -17.51
N CYS A 12 11.94 -5.82 -18.18
CA CYS A 12 11.99 -5.63 -19.63
C CYS A 12 11.85 -6.99 -20.30
N CYS A 13 10.76 -7.20 -21.03
CA CYS A 13 10.59 -8.39 -21.85
C CYS A 13 11.14 -8.08 -23.24
N GLU A 14 12.30 -8.64 -23.57
CA GLU A 14 12.80 -8.59 -24.94
C GLU A 14 11.96 -9.52 -25.80
N GLN A 15 11.36 -8.99 -26.86
CA GLN A 15 10.76 -9.82 -27.90
C GLN A 15 11.90 -10.46 -28.67
N THR A 16 12.22 -11.71 -28.36
CA THR A 16 13.11 -12.53 -29.17
C THR A 16 12.42 -12.74 -30.52
N ASN A 17 12.75 -11.93 -31.52
CA ASN A 17 12.65 -12.39 -32.89
C ASN A 17 13.71 -13.47 -33.03
N ASP A 18 13.26 -14.67 -33.39
CA ASP A 18 14.12 -15.81 -33.65
C ASP A 18 15.28 -15.42 -34.56
N HIS A 19 16.45 -15.97 -34.23
CA HIS A 19 17.75 -15.84 -34.87
C HIS A 19 18.65 -14.69 -34.36
N GLU A 20 19.67 -15.12 -33.60
CA GLU A 20 20.99 -14.47 -33.47
C GLU A 20 21.16 -13.38 -32.40
N SER A 21 21.02 -13.75 -31.13
CA SER A 21 21.69 -13.01 -30.04
C SER A 21 22.09 -13.93 -28.88
N SER A 22 22.85 -14.98 -29.22
CA SER A 22 23.84 -15.49 -28.29
C SER A 22 24.87 -14.37 -28.06
N TYR A 23 25.28 -14.16 -26.81
CA TYR A 23 26.31 -13.21 -26.37
C TYR A 23 25.88 -11.74 -26.27
N ASN A 24 25.20 -11.34 -25.17
CA ASN A 24 25.53 -10.14 -24.37
C ASN A 24 24.51 -9.71 -23.28
N HIS A 25 23.73 -10.60 -22.67
CA HIS A 25 22.89 -10.23 -21.51
C HIS A 25 23.66 -10.22 -20.18
N HIS A 26 24.72 -9.41 -20.08
CA HIS A 26 25.46 -9.17 -18.82
C HIS A 26 24.78 -8.14 -17.91
N GLY A 27 23.46 -7.94 -18.01
CA GLY A 27 22.71 -6.96 -17.23
C GLY A 27 21.39 -7.53 -16.69
N GLN A 28 21.00 -7.12 -15.48
CA GLN A 28 19.69 -7.46 -14.92
C GLN A 28 18.59 -6.94 -15.85
N ASN A 29 17.74 -7.82 -16.37
CA ASN A 29 16.59 -7.47 -17.20
C ASN A 29 15.43 -6.84 -16.41
N PHE A 30 15.66 -6.48 -15.15
CA PHE A 30 14.65 -5.88 -14.29
C PHE A 30 15.25 -4.78 -13.42
N ARG A 31 14.40 -3.83 -13.04
CA ARG A 31 14.74 -2.75 -12.11
C ARG A 31 13.79 -2.80 -10.92
N THR A 32 14.36 -2.71 -9.72
CA THR A 32 13.60 -2.70 -8.46
C THR A 32 13.51 -1.28 -7.91
N PHE A 33 12.32 -0.90 -7.44
CA PHE A 33 12.03 0.36 -6.76
C PHE A 33 11.51 0.06 -5.36
N ILE A 34 12.03 0.81 -4.39
CA ILE A 34 11.65 0.70 -2.99
C ILE A 34 11.33 2.10 -2.50
N SER A 35 10.12 2.29 -1.96
CA SER A 35 9.77 3.51 -1.23
C SER A 35 9.73 3.20 0.26
N ASN A 36 10.66 3.79 1.01
CA ASN A 36 10.78 3.58 2.46
C ASN A 36 9.55 4.10 3.23
N GLU A 37 8.80 5.04 2.67
CA GLU A 37 7.59 5.58 3.32
C GLU A 37 6.41 4.59 3.30
N THR A 38 6.49 3.51 2.51
CA THR A 38 5.43 2.50 2.36
C THR A 38 5.60 1.29 3.29
N GLN A 39 6.52 1.34 4.25
CA GLN A 39 6.66 0.28 5.26
C GLN A 39 5.42 0.17 6.15
N PHE A 40 5.04 -1.05 6.48
CA PHE A 40 3.90 -1.29 7.38
C PHE A 40 4.13 -2.54 8.24
N ILE A 41 3.29 -2.74 9.24
CA ILE A 41 3.25 -3.97 10.05
C ILE A 41 1.95 -4.68 9.72
N ALA A 42 2.03 -5.97 9.37
CA ALA A 42 0.83 -6.77 9.17
C ALA A 42 0.16 -7.07 10.52
N VAL A 43 -1.15 -6.88 10.58
CA VAL A 43 -1.96 -7.01 11.80
C VAL A 43 -3.27 -7.71 11.50
N THR A 44 -3.84 -8.41 12.48
CA THR A 44 -5.20 -8.96 12.41
C THR A 44 -6.27 -7.91 12.77
N ALA A 45 -5.90 -6.93 13.60
CA ALA A 45 -6.73 -5.77 13.94
C ALA A 45 -5.86 -4.55 14.24
N TYR A 46 -6.37 -3.35 13.94
CA TYR A 46 -5.66 -2.10 14.23
C TYR A 46 -5.43 -1.93 15.73
N GLN A 47 -4.20 -1.57 16.10
CA GLN A 47 -3.82 -1.28 17.49
C GLN A 47 -3.78 0.23 17.77
N ASN A 48 -3.37 1.04 16.79
CA ASN A 48 -3.25 2.48 16.93
C ASN A 48 -4.51 3.18 16.39
N HIS A 49 -5.30 3.79 17.28
CA HIS A 49 -6.53 4.49 16.95
C HIS A 49 -6.33 5.64 15.93
N ARG A 50 -5.16 6.29 15.91
CA ARG A 50 -4.86 7.36 14.93
C ARG A 50 -4.77 6.79 13.52
N ILE A 51 -4.20 5.60 13.37
CA ILE A 51 -4.18 4.89 12.08
C ILE A 51 -5.59 4.48 11.68
N THR A 52 -6.40 3.98 12.62
CA THR A 52 -7.81 3.67 12.35
C THR A 52 -8.57 4.89 11.84
N GLN A 53 -8.46 6.04 12.52
CA GLN A 53 -9.11 7.28 12.09
C GLN A 53 -8.60 7.77 10.72
N LEU A 54 -7.29 7.74 10.49
CA LEU A 54 -6.70 8.07 9.18
C LEU A 54 -7.26 7.17 8.07
N LYS A 55 -7.36 5.86 8.33
CA LYS A 55 -7.91 4.89 7.38
C LYS A 55 -9.41 5.10 7.17
N ILE A 56 -10.18 5.41 8.20
CA ILE A 56 -11.61 5.78 8.07
C ILE A 56 -11.76 7.02 7.18
N ALA A 57 -10.98 8.07 7.44
CA ALA A 57 -11.06 9.33 6.69
C ALA A 57 -10.64 9.18 5.22
N SER A 58 -9.61 8.37 4.93
CA SER A 58 -9.03 8.25 3.59
C SER A 58 -9.66 7.17 2.71
N ASN A 59 -10.13 6.06 3.28
CA ASN A 59 -10.63 4.92 2.50
C ASN A 59 -12.12 5.11 2.12
N PRO A 60 -12.50 5.20 0.84
CA PRO A 60 -13.90 5.36 0.41
C PRO A 60 -14.84 4.27 0.94
N PHE A 61 -14.34 3.04 1.10
CA PHE A 61 -15.13 1.91 1.59
C PHE A 61 -15.42 1.96 3.10
N ALA A 62 -14.77 2.85 3.84
CA ALA A 62 -14.98 3.04 5.28
C ALA A 62 -15.95 4.19 5.61
N LYS A 63 -16.70 4.70 4.61
CA LYS A 63 -17.57 5.88 4.79
C LYS A 63 -18.58 5.73 5.93
N GLY A 64 -19.20 4.56 6.11
CA GLY A 64 -20.23 4.34 7.14
C GLY A 64 -19.74 4.62 8.58
N PHE A 65 -18.44 4.45 8.84
CA PHE A 65 -17.86 4.77 10.14
C PHE A 65 -17.71 6.28 10.38
N ARG A 66 -17.68 7.12 9.33
CA ARG A 66 -17.54 8.58 9.46
C ARG A 66 -18.81 9.21 10.03
N ASP A 67 -19.95 8.75 9.54
CA ASP A 67 -21.26 9.34 9.84
C ASP A 67 -21.66 9.06 11.31
N HIS A 68 -21.27 7.89 11.85
CA HIS A 68 -21.47 7.54 13.26
C HIS A 68 -20.68 8.44 14.23
N HIS A 69 -19.49 8.93 13.85
CA HIS A 69 -18.71 9.85 14.68
C HIS A 69 -19.30 11.27 14.72
N GLN A 70 -20.02 11.67 13.67
CA GLN A 70 -20.70 12.97 13.64
C GLN A 70 -21.96 12.96 14.52
N GLN A 71 -22.73 11.88 14.46
CA GLN A 71 -23.95 11.73 15.29
C GLN A 71 -23.65 11.66 16.79
N GLN A 72 -22.56 10.97 17.18
CA GLN A 72 -22.14 10.90 18.59
C GLN A 72 -21.64 12.24 19.14
N GLN A 73 -20.98 13.06 18.31
CA GLN A 73 -20.57 14.41 18.73
C GLN A 73 -21.75 15.38 18.86
N GLN A 74 -22.75 15.26 17.97
CA GLN A 74 -23.95 16.11 18.05
C GLN A 74 -24.73 15.86 19.34
N GLN A 75 -24.91 14.60 19.74
CA GLN A 75 -25.63 14.24 20.97
C GLN A 75 -24.93 14.70 22.25
N GLN A 76 -23.60 14.87 22.23
CA GLN A 76 -22.84 15.30 23.41
C GLN A 76 -22.77 16.84 23.57
N ILE A 77 -23.21 17.59 22.56
CA ILE A 77 -23.29 19.07 22.59
C ILE A 77 -24.71 19.53 22.98
N ASP A 78 -25.71 18.68 22.74
CA ASP A 78 -27.12 18.97 23.02
C ASP A 78 -27.56 18.53 24.45
N ASP A 79 -26.65 17.96 25.25
CA ASP A 79 -26.79 17.62 26.69
C ASP A 79 -25.94 18.56 27.57
#